data_AF-A0A7J7HIB3-F1
#
_entry.id   AF-A0A7J7HIB3-F1
#
_cell.length_a   1.000
_cell.length_b   1.000
_cell.length_c   1.000
_cell.angle_alpha   90.00
_cell.angle_beta   90.00
_cell.angle_gamma   90.00
#
_symmetry.space_group_name_H-M   'P 1'
#
loop_
_entity.id
_entity.type
_entity.pdbx_description
1 polymer ?
#
loop_
_entity_poly.entity_id
_entity_poly.type
_entity_poly.pdbx_seq_one_letter_code
_entity_poly.pdbx_strand_id
1 'polypeptide(L)'
;MERRIVTQLMTCMDELHRLVQPVDVDQNAESSNSRLGYVLVIRATNRPDVVDPALRRPGRFDREIVLGVLDENAFCSYTQSQT
;
A
#
# COMPACT_ATOMS: atom_id res chain seq x y z
N MET A 1 -21.38 6.47 8.76
CA MET A 1 -21.20 5.36 7.79
C MET A 1 -19.73 4.99 7.59
N GLU A 2 -18.81 5.95 7.75
CA GLU A 2 -17.35 5.79 7.52
C GLU A 2 -16.67 4.71 8.39
N ARG A 3 -17.07 4.54 9.65
CA ARG A 3 -16.48 3.52 10.54
C ARG A 3 -16.60 2.09 9.98
N ARG A 4 -17.68 1.79 9.25
CA ARG A 4 -17.89 0.46 8.66
C ARG A 4 -16.91 0.18 7.51
N ILE A 5 -16.61 1.21 6.71
CA ILE A 5 -15.70 1.09 5.56
C ILE A 5 -14.27 0.87 6.06
N VAL A 6 -13.83 1.61 7.08
CA VAL A 6 -12.48 1.46 7.65
C VAL A 6 -12.29 0.10 8.30
N THR A 7 -13.27 -0.35 9.10
CA THR A 7 -13.21 -1.68 9.73
C THR A 7 -13.15 -2.79 8.68
N GLN A 8 -13.99 -2.73 7.65
CA GLN A 8 -14.00 -3.74 6.59
C GLN A 8 -12.68 -3.78 5.82
N LEU A 9 -12.14 -2.61 5.47
CA LEU A 9 -10.82 -2.53 4.84
C LEU A 9 -9.74 -3.12 5.74
N MET A 10 -9.78 -2.82 7.04
CA MET A 10 -8.83 -3.37 7.99
C MET A 10 -8.92 -4.90 8.09
N THR A 11 -10.12 -5.45 8.15
CA THR A 11 -10.34 -6.90 8.16
C THR A 11 -9.78 -7.56 6.90
N CYS A 12 -10.06 -7.00 5.72
CA CYS A 12 -9.54 -7.55 4.46
C CYS A 12 -8.01 -7.45 4.36
N MET A 13 -7.39 -6.37 4.84
CA MET A 13 -5.93 -6.22 4.85
C MET A 13 -5.24 -7.23 5.77
N ASP A 14 -5.82 -7.52 6.93
CA ASP A 14 -5.27 -8.50 7.87
C ASP A 14 -5.34 -9.93 7.32
N GLU A 15 -6.45 -10.26 6.67
CA GLU A 15 -6.67 -11.56 6.05
C GLU A 15 -5.66 -11.83 4.93
N LEU A 16 -5.41 -10.83 4.09
CA LEU A 16 -4.42 -10.89 3.02
C LEU A 16 -2.99 -11.04 3.56
N HIS A 17 -2.64 -10.29 4.61
CA HIS A 17 -1.30 -10.37 5.21
C HIS A 17 -1.01 -11.75 5.84
N ARG A 18 -2.03 -12.47 6.36
CA ARG A 18 -1.87 -13.84 6.88
C ARG A 18 -1.62 -14.87 5.77
N LEU A 19 -2.17 -14.67 4.58
CA LEU A 19 -2.00 -15.58 3.45
C LEU A 19 -0.65 -15.40 2.74
N VAL A 20 -0.03 -14.22 2.87
CA VAL A 20 1.24 -13.86 2.21
C VAL A 20 2.45 -14.11 3.11
N GLN A 21 2.26 -14.50 4.38
CA GLN A 21 3.42 -14.89 5.19
C GLN A 21 4.10 -16.11 4.54
N PRO A 22 5.42 -16.02 4.30
CA PRO A 22 6.17 -17.15 3.78
C PRO A 22 6.14 -18.23 4.85
N VAL A 23 5.32 -19.26 4.63
CA VAL A 23 5.57 -20.56 5.25
C VAL A 23 6.98 -20.93 4.85
N ASP A 24 7.79 -21.31 5.84
CA ASP A 24 9.18 -21.68 5.71
C ASP A 24 9.43 -22.43 4.40
N VAL A 25 10.31 -21.87 3.59
CA VAL A 25 10.67 -22.38 2.28
C VAL A 25 11.42 -23.70 2.47
N ASP A 26 10.69 -24.80 2.57
CA ASP A 26 11.21 -26.12 2.23
C ASP A 26 11.21 -26.23 0.71
N GLN A 27 12.41 -26.17 0.12
CA GLN A 27 12.68 -26.04 -1.32
C GLN A 27 12.37 -27.30 -2.15
N ASN A 28 11.47 -28.19 -1.71
CA ASN A 28 11.23 -29.46 -2.41
C ASN A 28 9.75 -29.80 -2.47
N ALA A 29 9.05 -29.32 -3.50
CA ALA A 29 8.10 -30.13 -4.30
C ALA A 29 7.45 -29.26 -5.38
N GLU A 30 7.55 -29.76 -6.60
CA GLU A 30 6.96 -29.25 -7.82
C GLU A 30 5.42 -29.24 -7.75
N SER A 31 4.77 -28.11 -8.07
CA SER A 31 3.42 -28.14 -8.66
C SER A 31 3.07 -26.80 -9.31
N SER A 32 2.44 -26.90 -10.47
CA SER A 32 2.09 -25.86 -11.42
C SER A 32 1.35 -24.63 -10.82
N ASN A 33 1.91 -23.44 -11.07
CA ASN A 33 1.19 -22.17 -11.24
C ASN A 33 0.42 -21.59 -10.03
N SER A 34 1.06 -21.46 -8.87
CA SER A 34 0.61 -20.52 -7.84
C SER A 34 1.80 -19.75 -7.27
N ARG A 35 2.32 -18.81 -8.06
CA ARG A 35 3.12 -17.71 -7.49
C ARG A 35 2.16 -16.96 -6.58
N LEU A 36 2.23 -17.20 -5.28
CA LEU A 36 1.56 -16.36 -4.28
C LEU A 36 2.00 -14.93 -4.53
N GLY A 37 1.14 -14.16 -5.21
CA GLY A 37 1.45 -12.81 -5.63
C GLY A 37 1.54 -11.90 -4.42
N TYR A 38 2.58 -11.07 -4.36
CA TYR A 38 2.66 -10.01 -3.37
C TYR A 38 1.65 -8.91 -3.74
N VAL A 39 0.76 -8.56 -2.81
CA VAL A 39 -0.21 -7.49 -3.01
C VAL A 39 0.25 -6.25 -2.28
N LEU A 40 0.48 -5.17 -3.04
CA LEU A 40 0.79 -3.85 -2.51
C LEU A 40 -0.46 -2.98 -2.57
N VAL A 41 -0.86 -2.42 -1.44
CA VAL A 41 -2.00 -1.49 -1.36
C VAL A 41 -1.51 -0.07 -1.14
N ILE A 42 -1.85 0.82 -2.07
CA ILE A 42 -1.47 2.23 -2.01
C ILE A 42 -2.72 3.07 -1.78
N ARG A 43 -2.63 4.06 -0.91
CA ARG A 43 -3.70 5.04 -0.66
C ARG A 43 -3.15 6.45 -0.74
N ALA A 44 -3.89 7.34 -1.39
CA ALA A 44 -3.63 8.77 -1.41
C ALA A 44 -4.64 9.50 -0.50
N THR A 45 -4.18 10.48 0.26
CA THR A 45 -5.04 11.41 1.00
C THR A 45 -4.45 12.81 0.93
N ASN A 46 -5.29 13.81 0.70
CA ASN A 46 -4.90 15.22 0.81
C ASN A 46 -4.91 15.72 2.26
N ARG A 47 -5.40 14.89 3.19
CA ARG A 47 -5.57 15.21 4.61
C ARG A 47 -5.04 14.07 5.49
N PRO A 48 -3.73 14.07 5.81
CA PRO A 48 -3.14 13.03 6.65
C PRO A 48 -3.60 13.11 8.12
N ASP A 49 -4.11 14.26 8.56
CA ASP A 49 -4.66 14.49 9.91
C ASP A 49 -5.95 13.71 10.19
N VAL A 50 -6.78 13.47 9.16
CA VAL A 50 -8.11 12.85 9.29
C VAL A 50 -8.04 11.32 9.19
N VAL A 51 -6.88 10.77 8.84
CA VAL A 51 -6.69 9.33 8.71
C VAL A 51 -6.86 8.66 10.06
N ASP A 52 -7.62 7.56 10.09
CA ASP A 52 -7.77 6.74 11.28
C ASP A 52 -6.39 6.24 11.79
N PRO A 53 -6.03 6.48 13.06
CA PRO A 53 -4.75 6.02 13.63
C PRO A 53 -4.54 4.51 13.55
N ALA A 54 -5.61 3.71 13.52
CA ALA A 54 -5.51 2.26 13.43
C ALA A 54 -4.98 1.79 12.08
N LEU A 55 -5.18 2.58 11.01
CA LEU A 55 -4.66 2.32 9.67
C LEU A 55 -3.15 2.59 9.56
N ARG A 56 -2.58 3.46 10.41
CA ARG A 56 -1.15 3.80 10.46
C ARG A 56 -0.28 2.82 11.25
N ARG A 57 -0.90 1.79 11.86
CA ARG A 57 -0.18 0.81 12.65
C ARG A 57 0.65 -0.13 11.74
N PRO A 58 1.75 -0.69 12.26
CA PRO A 58 2.54 -1.68 11.53
C PRO A 58 1.68 -2.82 10.96
N GLY A 59 1.97 -3.25 9.73
CA GLY A 59 1.20 -4.28 9.00
C GLY A 59 0.03 -3.75 8.16
N ARG A 60 -0.15 -2.42 8.06
CA ARG A 60 -1.18 -1.78 7.23
C ARG A 60 -0.58 -0.67 6.37
N PHE A 61 -0.99 0.59 6.55
CA PHE A 61 -0.33 1.74 5.93
C PHE A 61 0.81 2.19 6.84
N ASP A 62 1.86 1.37 6.89
CA ASP A 62 3.08 1.61 7.66
C ASP A 62 3.94 2.71 7.04
N ARG A 63 3.92 2.82 5.70
CA ARG A 63 4.67 3.82 4.94
C ARG A 63 3.80 4.99 4.52
N GLU A 64 4.20 6.19 4.92
CA GLU A 64 3.60 7.44 4.48
C GLU A 64 4.65 8.22 3.66
N ILE A 65 4.25 8.67 2.46
CA ILE A 65 5.09 9.48 1.58
C ILE A 65 4.39 10.83 1.44
N VAL A 66 5.01 11.87 1.99
CA VAL A 66 4.49 13.24 1.87
C VAL A 66 4.97 13.80 0.54
N LEU A 67 4.01 14.09 -0.35
CA LEU A 67 4.29 14.78 -1.60
C LEU A 67 4.33 16.29 -1.32
N GLY A 68 5.53 16.87 -1.46
CA GLY A 68 5.73 18.31 -1.38
C GLY A 68 5.35 19.02 -2.69
N VAL A 69 5.44 20.35 -2.67
CA VAL A 69 5.31 21.16 -3.88
C VAL A 69 6.48 20.85 -4.81
N LEU A 70 6.20 20.76 -6.11
CA LEU A 70 7.21 20.59 -7.15
C LEU A 70 8.08 21.86 -7.23
N ASP A 71 9.40 21.67 -7.19
CA ASP A 71 10.39 22.73 -7.38
C ASP A 71 10.36 23.29 -8.81
N GLU A 72 10.91 24.49 -9.00
CA GLU A 72 10.98 25.22 -10.28
C GLU A 72 11.62 24.38 -11.39
N ASN A 73 12.66 23.63 -11.03
CA ASN A 73 13.39 22.74 -11.93
C ASN A 73 12.55 21.53 -12.38
N ALA A 74 11.73 20.99 -11.48
CA ALA A 74 10.83 19.90 -11.80
C ALA A 74 9.72 20.37 -12.75
N PHE A 75 9.14 21.55 -12.49
CA PHE A 75 8.07 22.10 -13.33
C PHE A 75 8.54 22.34 -14.78
N CYS A 76 9.72 22.94 -14.97
CA CYS A 76 10.26 23.24 -16.30
C CYS A 76 10.51 21.97 -17.13
N SER A 77 11.08 20.92 -16.52
CA SER A 77 11.35 19.65 -17.19
C SER A 77 10.06 18.90 -17.58
N TYR A 78 9.00 18.97 -16.77
CA TYR A 78 7.69 18.42 -17.15
C TYR A 78 7.09 19.14 -18.36
N THR A 79 7.21 20.47 -18.43
CA THR A 79 6.69 21.23 -19.58
C THR A 79 7.46 20.96 -20.88
N GLN A 80 8.78 20.76 -20.79
CA GLN A 80 9.63 20.47 -21.95
C GLN A 80 9.43 19.05 -22.51
N SER A 81 8.98 18.10 -21.69
CA SER A 81 8.80 16.71 -22.10
C SER A 81 7.49 16.45 -22.85
N GLN A 82 6.56 17.42 -22.86
CA GLN A 82 5.20 17.30 -23.42
C GLN A 82 5.03 18.06 -24.75
N THR A 83 6.11 18.61 -25.32
CA THR A 83 6.12 19.28 -26.63
C THR A 83 6.87 18.43 -27.64
#